data_AF-A0A833G5E9-F1
#
_entry.id   AF-A0A833G5E9-F1
#
_cell.length_a   1.000
_cell.length_b   1.000
_cell.length_c   1.000
_cell.angle_alpha   90.00
_cell.angle_beta   90.00
_cell.angle_gamma   90.00
#
_symmetry.space_group_name_H-M   'P 1'
#
loop_
_entity.id
_entity.type
_entity.pdbx_description
1 polymer ?
#
loop_
_entity_poly.entity_id
_entity_poly.type
_entity_poly.pdbx_seq_one_letter_code
_entity_poly.pdbx_strand_id
1 'polypeptide(L)'
;MNPFLAVVDLAGGTVGLDAVTAALPALGQSNGEAQVLLDGSWGAAWVSAPELARPGIAHRHGILALGSVRLTDRRYLGAERRSESDLDVVVDHYLRRGTAAFRDLIGDFSFVLWDTRAN
;
A
#
# COMPACT_ATOMS: atom_id res chain seq x y z
N MET A 1 13.83 2.61 0.05
CA MET A 1 12.49 2.03 0.28
C MET A 1 12.53 0.57 -0.13
N ASN A 2 11.86 -0.33 0.60
CA ASN A 2 11.78 -1.74 0.18
C ASN A 2 10.93 -1.85 -1.10
N PRO A 3 11.37 -2.60 -2.13
CA PRO A 3 10.51 -2.91 -3.27
C PRO A 3 9.34 -3.77 -2.80
N PHE A 4 8.15 -3.51 -3.35
CA PHE A 4 6.92 -4.23 -3.04
C PHE A 4 6.14 -4.56 -4.30
N LEU A 5 5.34 -5.62 -4.22
CA LEU A 5 4.38 -6.07 -5.22
C LEU A 5 2.99 -6.04 -4.58
N ALA A 6 2.04 -5.40 -5.23
CA ALA A 6 0.63 -5.46 -4.87
C ALA A 6 -0.14 -6.10 -6.01
N VAL A 7 -1.04 -7.02 -5.68
CA VAL A 7 -1.93 -7.66 -6.64
C VAL A 7 -3.35 -7.62 -6.07
N VAL A 8 -4.31 -7.23 -6.90
CA VAL A 8 -5.73 -7.21 -6.54
C VAL A 8 -6.46 -8.14 -7.49
N ASP A 9 -7.27 -9.04 -6.94
CA ASP A 9 -8.15 -9.88 -7.72
C ASP A 9 -9.41 -9.08 -8.09
N LEU A 10 -9.58 -8.84 -9.38
CA LEU A 10 -10.79 -8.22 -9.92
C LEU A 10 -11.94 -9.23 -9.90
N ALA A 11 -13.18 -8.75 -9.73
CA ALA A 11 -14.36 -9.59 -9.77
C ALA A 11 -14.40 -10.44 -11.06
N GLY A 12 -14.40 -11.77 -10.89
CA GLY A 12 -14.38 -12.74 -11.99
C GLY A 12 -12.99 -13.29 -12.37
N GLY A 13 -11.92 -12.82 -11.72
CA GLY A 13 -10.57 -13.38 -11.82
C GLY A 13 -10.12 -14.01 -10.50
N THR A 14 -9.56 -15.21 -10.56
CA THR A 14 -8.90 -15.89 -9.42
C THR A 14 -7.38 -15.90 -9.56
N VAL A 15 -6.83 -15.11 -10.49
CA VAL A 15 -5.45 -15.27 -11.00
C VAL A 15 -4.40 -14.58 -10.14
N GLY A 16 -4.76 -13.55 -9.39
CA GLY A 16 -3.83 -12.65 -8.71
C GLY A 16 -3.17 -13.26 -7.48
N LEU A 17 -3.91 -13.98 -6.64
CA LEU A 17 -3.36 -14.63 -5.44
C LEU A 17 -2.36 -15.76 -5.77
N ASP A 18 -2.68 -16.56 -6.79
CA ASP A 18 -1.80 -17.62 -7.30
C ASP A 18 -0.54 -17.03 -7.94
N ALA A 19 -0.66 -15.88 -8.63
CA ALA A 19 0.47 -15.16 -9.20
C ALA A 19 1.41 -14.59 -8.13
N VAL A 20 0.88 -14.07 -7.00
CA VAL A 20 1.71 -13.65 -5.86
C VAL A 20 2.50 -14.84 -5.33
N THR A 21 1.83 -15.97 -5.09
CA THR A 21 2.47 -17.19 -4.59
C THR A 21 3.55 -17.71 -5.54
N ALA A 22 3.28 -17.66 -6.85
CA ALA A 22 4.23 -18.08 -7.89
C ALA A 22 5.43 -17.11 -8.06
N ALA A 23 5.26 -15.83 -7.74
CA ALA A 23 6.33 -14.81 -7.84
C ALA A 23 7.32 -14.86 -6.65
N LEU A 24 6.96 -15.52 -5.53
CA LEU A 24 7.77 -15.57 -4.31
C LEU A 24 9.19 -16.13 -4.47
N PRO A 25 9.43 -17.21 -5.25
CA PRO A 25 10.77 -17.74 -5.42
C PRO A 25 11.74 -16.76 -6.09
N ALA A 26 11.24 -15.87 -6.96
CA ALA A 26 12.04 -14.83 -7.60
C ALA A 26 12.42 -13.69 -6.63
N LEU A 27 11.57 -13.43 -5.63
CA LEU A 27 11.84 -12.47 -4.56
C LEU A 27 12.88 -13.00 -3.55
N GLY A 28 12.91 -14.32 -3.31
CA GLY A 28 13.86 -14.99 -2.41
C GLY A 28 15.33 -15.03 -2.88
N GLN A 29 15.65 -14.55 -4.09
CA GLN A 29 17.04 -14.38 -4.55
C GLN A 29 17.66 -13.03 -4.14
N SER A 30 16.87 -12.16 -3.51
CA SER A 30 17.36 -10.94 -2.88
C SER A 30 17.66 -11.21 -1.40
N ASN A 31 18.73 -10.62 -0.86
CA ASN A 31 19.10 -10.75 0.55
C ASN A 31 17.98 -10.20 1.45
N GLY A 32 17.05 -11.05 1.88
CA GLY A 32 15.92 -10.66 2.73
C GLY A 32 14.84 -11.75 2.85
N GLU A 33 14.00 -11.62 3.88
CA GLU A 33 12.84 -12.50 4.07
C GLU A 33 11.66 -11.95 3.26
N ALA A 34 11.11 -12.78 2.36
CA ALA A 34 9.89 -12.44 1.62
C ALA A 34 8.69 -12.53 2.57
N GLN A 35 7.88 -11.48 2.60
CA GLN A 35 6.67 -11.39 3.40
C GLN A 35 5.46 -11.32 2.47
N VAL A 36 4.37 -11.97 2.86
CA VAL A 36 3.14 -12.05 2.08
C VAL A 36 1.94 -11.80 2.99
N LEU A 37 1.01 -10.98 2.50
CA LEU A 37 -0.30 -10.79 3.10
C LEU A 37 -1.35 -11.10 2.04
N LEU A 38 -2.27 -12.02 2.36
CA LEU A 38 -3.38 -12.41 1.50
C LEU A 38 -4.69 -12.05 2.19
N ASP A 39 -5.60 -11.42 1.47
CA ASP A 39 -6.93 -11.05 1.97
C ASP A 39 -7.94 -11.16 0.83
N GLY A 40 -8.55 -12.34 0.67
CA GLY A 40 -9.76 -12.65 -0.13
C GLY A 40 -9.84 -12.10 -1.56
N SER A 41 -9.89 -10.77 -1.69
CA SER A 41 -9.94 -9.98 -2.92
C SER A 41 -8.61 -9.30 -3.31
N TRP A 42 -7.55 -9.39 -2.50
CA TRP A 42 -6.23 -8.84 -2.81
C TRP A 42 -5.10 -9.57 -2.08
N GLY A 43 -3.87 -9.35 -2.53
CA GLY A 43 -2.64 -9.81 -1.90
C GLY A 43 -1.50 -8.82 -2.07
N ALA A 44 -0.57 -8.81 -1.13
CA ALA A 44 0.63 -7.99 -1.16
C ALA A 44 1.84 -8.84 -0.80
N ALA A 45 2.97 -8.58 -1.46
CA ALA A 45 4.26 -9.19 -1.13
C ALA A 45 5.37 -8.15 -1.15
N TRP A 46 6.35 -8.30 -0.28
CA TRP A 46 7.54 -7.46 -0.27
C TRP A 46 8.74 -8.23 0.23
N VAL A 47 9.94 -7.81 -0.16
CA VAL A 47 11.18 -8.31 0.45
C VAL A 47 11.64 -7.29 1.48
N SER A 48 11.85 -7.76 2.70
CA SER A 48 12.40 -6.91 3.75
C SER A 48 13.92 -6.93 3.68
N ALA A 49 14.54 -5.84 3.22
CA ALA A 49 15.92 -5.55 3.57
C ALA A 49 15.93 -5.03 5.03
N PRO A 50 16.76 -5.57 5.94
CA PRO A 50 16.73 -5.23 7.37
C PRO A 50 16.90 -3.74 7.68
N GLU A 51 17.61 -3.02 6.82
CA GLU A 51 17.91 -1.59 6.99
C GLU A 51 16.83 -0.66 6.43
N LEU A 52 15.86 -1.20 5.69
CA LEU A 52 14.82 -0.41 5.02
C LEU A 52 13.49 -0.53 5.75
N ALA A 53 12.78 0.59 5.87
CA ALA A 53 11.44 0.61 6.43
C ALA A 53 10.49 -0.31 5.64
N ARG A 54 9.72 -1.12 6.36
CA ARG A 54 8.70 -1.99 5.78
C ARG A 54 7.61 -1.15 5.12
N PRO A 55 7.04 -1.57 3.97
CA PRO A 55 5.84 -0.94 3.43
C PRO A 55 4.70 -1.02 4.45
N GLY A 56 3.97 0.08 4.62
CA GLY A 56 2.74 0.12 5.41
C GLY A 56 1.54 -0.35 4.59
N ILE A 57 0.47 -0.73 5.29
CA ILE A 57 -0.82 -1.12 4.69
C ILE A 57 -1.91 -0.33 5.39
N ALA A 58 -2.79 0.29 4.62
CA ALA A 58 -3.99 0.96 5.11
C ALA A 58 -5.19 0.44 4.31
N HIS A 59 -6.21 -0.05 5.03
CA HIS A 59 -7.44 -0.55 4.41
C HIS A 59 -8.65 0.05 5.14
N ARG A 60 -9.39 0.94 4.46
CA ARG A 60 -10.54 1.64 5.03
C ARG A 60 -11.59 1.96 3.98
N HIS A 61 -12.87 1.76 4.30
CA HIS A 61 -14.00 2.16 3.47
C HIS A 61 -13.90 1.72 1.99
N GLY A 62 -13.40 0.52 1.71
CA GLY A 62 -13.20 0.04 0.33
C GLY A 62 -12.00 0.67 -0.40
N ILE A 63 -11.11 1.35 0.32
CA ILE A 63 -9.82 1.82 -0.18
C ILE A 63 -8.72 0.98 0.44
N LEU A 64 -7.90 0.37 -0.41
CA LEU A 64 -6.66 -0.28 -0.03
C LEU A 64 -5.48 0.57 -0.48
N ALA A 65 -4.52 0.80 0.40
CA ALA A 65 -3.24 1.38 0.04
C ALA A 65 -2.09 0.54 0.61
N LEU A 66 -1.04 0.38 -0.18
CA LEU A 66 0.20 -0.31 0.18
C LEU A 66 1.38 0.55 -0.25
N GLY A 67 2.34 0.78 0.63
CA GLY A 67 3.59 1.42 0.25
C GLY A 67 4.36 2.06 1.40
N SER A 68 5.45 2.73 1.04
CA SER A 68 6.24 3.54 1.95
C SER A 68 5.83 5.00 1.79
N VAL A 69 5.37 5.63 2.86
CA VAL A 69 4.97 7.03 2.86
C VAL A 69 5.57 7.69 4.10
N ARG A 70 6.24 8.82 3.88
CA ARG A 70 6.73 9.72 4.92
C ARG A 70 6.31 11.15 4.58
N LEU A 71 5.26 11.63 5.23
CA LEU A 71 4.72 12.97 4.99
C LEU A 71 5.47 14.01 5.80
N THR A 72 5.78 15.15 5.17
CA THR A 72 6.46 16.28 5.83
C THR A 72 5.50 17.14 6.64
N ASP A 73 4.24 17.31 6.19
CA ASP A 73 3.21 18.08 6.91
C ASP A 73 1.87 17.31 6.95
N ARG A 74 1.67 16.56 8.03
CA ARG A 74 0.43 15.79 8.27
C ARG A 74 -0.76 16.68 8.60
N ARG A 75 -0.53 17.83 9.25
CA ARG A 75 -1.59 18.69 9.78
C ARG A 75 -2.30 19.44 8.66
N TYR A 76 -1.55 19.86 7.65
CA TYR A 76 -2.12 20.46 6.45
C TYR A 76 -3.12 19.53 5.73
N LEU A 77 -2.90 18.22 5.84
CA LEU A 77 -3.78 17.19 5.27
C LEU A 77 -4.92 16.76 6.23
N GLY A 78 -5.12 17.48 7.34
CA GLY A 78 -6.19 17.21 8.29
C GLY A 78 -5.99 15.94 9.12
N ALA A 79 -4.75 15.50 9.33
CA ALA A 79 -4.46 14.41 10.27
C ALA A 79 -4.67 14.90 11.72
N GLU A 80 -5.80 14.52 12.31
CA GLU A 80 -6.18 14.94 13.66
C GLU A 80 -5.62 14.02 14.75
N ARG A 81 -5.35 12.74 14.41
CA ARG A 81 -4.91 11.73 15.38
C ARG A 81 -3.40 11.51 15.30
N ARG A 82 -2.72 11.62 16.45
CA ARG A 82 -1.27 11.39 16.56
C ARG A 82 -0.83 9.97 16.21
N SER A 83 -1.73 8.98 16.28
CA SER A 83 -1.43 7.56 16.07
C SER A 83 -1.66 7.06 14.63
N GLU A 84 -2.17 7.90 13.72
CA GLU A 84 -2.39 7.48 12.33
C GLU A 84 -1.07 7.27 11.59
N SER A 85 -1.00 6.25 10.74
CA SER A 85 0.13 6.09 9.82
C SER A 85 0.03 7.11 8.69
N ASP A 86 1.15 7.43 8.02
CA ASP A 86 1.12 8.36 6.89
C ASP A 86 0.24 7.84 5.75
N LEU A 87 0.15 6.53 5.62
CA LEU A 87 -0.70 5.88 4.64
C LEU A 87 -2.19 6.02 4.98
N ASP A 88 -2.57 5.97 6.26
CA ASP A 88 -3.95 6.28 6.69
C ASP A 88 -4.32 7.73 6.32
N VAL A 89 -3.41 8.69 6.54
CA VAL A 89 -3.63 10.10 6.19
C VAL A 89 -3.83 10.27 4.69
N VAL A 90 -3.05 9.55 3.85
CA VAL A 90 -3.23 9.54 2.40
C VAL A 90 -4.60 9.00 2.00
N VAL A 91 -5.03 7.88 2.61
CA VAL A 91 -6.35 7.29 2.35
C VAL A 91 -7.47 8.24 2.74
N ASP A 92 -7.41 8.85 3.93
CA ASP A 92 -8.42 9.80 4.39
C ASP A 92 -8.48 11.06 3.53
N HIS A 93 -7.32 11.53 3.04
CA HIS A 93 -7.27 12.66 2.11
C HIS A 93 -7.85 12.32 0.74
N TYR A 94 -7.55 11.12 0.23
CA TYR A 94 -8.14 10.59 -1.01
C TYR A 94 -9.67 10.45 -0.87
N LEU A 95 -10.18 9.96 0.26
CA LEU A 95 -11.62 9.84 0.50
C LEU A 95 -12.37 11.18 0.37
N ARG A 96 -11.71 12.31 0.69
CA ARG A 96 -12.31 13.65 0.60
C ARG A 96 -12.16 14.31 -0.78
N ARG A 97 -11.05 14.07 -1.48
CA ARG A 97 -10.68 14.82 -2.70
C ARG A 97 -10.51 13.97 -3.96
N GLY A 98 -10.66 12.64 -3.85
CA GLY A 98 -10.33 11.70 -4.91
C GLY A 98 -8.86 11.83 -5.34
N THR A 99 -8.59 11.63 -6.63
CA THR A 99 -7.22 11.70 -7.18
C THR A 99 -6.56 13.07 -7.08
N ALA A 100 -7.34 14.14 -6.87
CA ALA A 100 -6.78 15.48 -6.64
C ALA A 100 -5.99 15.58 -5.34
N ALA A 101 -6.23 14.68 -4.38
CA ALA A 101 -5.49 14.57 -3.12
C ALA A 101 -3.98 14.44 -3.31
N PHE A 102 -3.54 13.78 -4.38
CA PHE A 102 -2.12 13.47 -4.60
C PHE A 102 -1.28 14.71 -4.92
N ARG A 103 -1.90 15.80 -5.39
CA ARG A 103 -1.22 17.07 -5.65
C ARG A 103 -0.85 17.81 -4.38
N ASP A 104 -1.51 17.50 -3.27
CA ASP A 104 -1.27 18.16 -1.99
C ASP A 104 -0.25 17.40 -1.12
N LEU A 105 0.21 16.21 -1.55
CA LEU A 105 1.16 15.41 -0.79
C LEU A 105 2.57 16.02 -0.87
N ILE A 106 3.18 16.22 0.30
CA ILE A 106 4.55 16.72 0.43
C ILE A 106 5.32 15.74 1.31
N GLY A 107 6.39 15.17 0.76
CA GLY A 107 7.27 14.22 1.46
C GLY A 107 7.85 13.17 0.53
N ASP A 108 8.37 12.10 1.11
CA ASP A 108 8.92 10.95 0.40
C ASP A 108 7.90 9.83 0.37
N PHE A 109 7.43 9.45 -0.82
CA PHE A 109 6.40 8.42 -0.93
C PHE A 109 6.51 7.59 -2.21
N SER A 110 6.18 6.31 -2.05
CA SER A 110 5.94 5.35 -3.13
C SER A 110 4.88 4.38 -2.63
N PHE A 111 3.68 4.47 -3.19
CA PHE A 111 2.56 3.62 -2.81
C PHE A 111 1.66 3.35 -4.00
N VAL A 112 0.87 2.29 -3.88
CA VAL A 112 -0.28 2.00 -4.73
C VAL A 112 -1.55 2.18 -3.92
N LEU A 113 -2.60 2.66 -4.57
CA LEU A 113 -3.92 2.81 -3.97
C LEU A 113 -4.95 2.18 -4.91
N TRP A 114 -5.83 1.39 -4.33
CA TRP A 114 -6.93 0.73 -5.01
C TRP A 114 -8.26 1.16 -4.40
N ASP A 115 -9.16 1.68 -5.23
CA ASP A 115 -10.52 2.05 -4.82
C ASP A 115 -11.52 1.01 -5.31
N THR A 116 -11.91 0.08 -4.44
CA THR A 116 -12.86 -0.99 -4.82
C THR A 116 -14.30 -0.50 -4.94
N ARG A 117 -14.59 0.74 -4.53
CA ARG A 117 -15.92 1.35 -4.70
C ARG A 117 -16.16 1.87 -6.11
N ALA A 118 -15.09 2.06 -6.89
CA ALA A 118 -15.15 2.61 -8.25
C ALA A 118 -15.47 1.55 -9.32
N ASN A 119 -15.65 0.29 -8.91
CA ASN A 119 -16.07 -0.83 -9.77
C ASN A 119 -17.58 -1.02 -9.77
#